data_AF-W2T3T6-F1
#
_entry.id   AF-W2T3T6-F1
#
_cell.length_a   1.000
_cell.length_b   1.000
_cell.length_c   1.000
_cell.angle_alpha   90.00
_cell.angle_beta   90.00
_cell.angle_gamma   90.00
#
_symmetry.space_group_name_H-M   'P 1'
#
loop_
_entity.id
_entity.type
_entity.pdbx_description
1 polymer ?
#
loop_
_entity_poly.entity_id
_entity_poly.type
_entity_poly.pdbx_seq_one_letter_code
_entity_poly.pdbx_strand_id
1 'polypeptide(L)'
;MGCEEAVLYSYGFATVASAIPAYAKKGDIIFVDKGVNFAIQKGLQASRSRVEWFEHNDVEDLERLLKEQETRDKKDPKKASTTRRFIIVEGLYANTADLCPLPRIMELKWKYKV
;
A
#
# COMPACT_ATOMS: atom_id res chain seq x y z
N MET A 1 -11.75 10.14 14.38
CA MET A 1 -10.99 10.10 13.11
C MET A 1 -10.42 11.45 12.70
N GLY A 2 -11.00 12.60 13.09
CA GLY A 2 -10.36 13.91 12.84
C GLY A 2 -10.15 14.26 11.36
N CYS A 3 -10.83 13.57 10.45
CA CYS A 3 -10.78 13.82 9.01
C CYS A 3 -11.65 15.02 8.63
N GLU A 4 -11.27 15.71 7.54
CA GLU A 4 -11.99 16.88 7.01
C GLU A 4 -13.33 16.48 6.36
N GLU A 5 -13.35 15.36 5.63
CA GLU A 5 -14.53 14.84 4.93
C GLU A 5 -14.65 13.31 5.06
N ALA A 6 -15.82 12.77 4.74
CA ALA A 6 -16.10 11.35 4.75
C ALA A 6 -17.05 10.94 3.61
N VAL A 7 -16.85 9.73 3.09
CA VAL A 7 -17.73 9.11 2.09
C VAL A 7 -18.27 7.81 2.66
N LEU A 8 -19.59 7.63 2.56
CA LEU A 8 -20.28 6.43 3.04
C LEU A 8 -20.52 5.45 1.89
N TYR A 9 -20.30 4.16 2.18
CA TYR A 9 -20.62 3.05 1.31
C TYR A 9 -21.58 2.09 2.02
N SER A 10 -22.34 1.33 1.25
CA SER A 10 -23.31 0.37 1.77
C SER A 10 -22.69 -0.87 2.43
N TYR A 11 -21.43 -1.19 2.12
CA TYR A 11 -20.75 -2.39 2.63
C TYR A 11 -19.24 -2.21 2.71
N GLY A 12 -18.62 -2.66 3.82
CA GLY A 12 -17.19 -2.47 4.09
C GLY A 12 -16.26 -3.05 3.02
N PHE A 13 -16.62 -4.20 2.43
CA PHE A 13 -15.88 -4.74 1.29
C PHE A 13 -15.88 -3.77 0.10
N ALA A 14 -17.05 -3.20 -0.22
CA ALA A 14 -17.20 -2.25 -1.34
C ALA A 14 -16.42 -0.96 -1.06
N THR A 15 -16.39 -0.50 0.19
CA THR A 15 -15.58 0.66 0.62
C THR A 15 -14.11 0.45 0.24
N VAL A 16 -13.50 -0.63 0.71
CA VAL A 16 -12.05 -0.86 0.54
C VAL A 16 -11.72 -1.19 -0.91
N ALA A 17 -12.50 -2.09 -1.53
CA ALA A 17 -12.24 -2.54 -2.90
C ALA A 17 -12.40 -1.43 -3.94
N SER A 18 -13.24 -0.41 -3.68
CA SER A 18 -13.41 0.74 -4.57
C SER A 18 -12.46 1.91 -4.25
N ALA A 19 -12.06 2.09 -3.00
CA ALA A 19 -11.15 3.15 -2.60
C ALA A 19 -9.77 3.01 -3.25
N ILE A 20 -9.19 1.80 -3.26
CA ILE A 20 -7.86 1.55 -3.83
C ILE A 20 -7.73 2.01 -5.30
N PRO A 21 -8.59 1.55 -6.25
CA PRO A 21 -8.50 1.99 -7.64
C PRO A 21 -8.89 3.45 -7.87
N ALA A 22 -9.57 4.11 -6.93
CA ALA A 22 -9.86 5.54 -7.03
C ALA A 22 -8.58 6.39 -6.86
N TYR A 23 -7.61 5.93 -6.06
CA TYR A 23 -6.34 6.64 -5.82
C TYR A 23 -5.17 6.08 -6.65
N ALA A 24 -5.07 4.76 -6.78
CA ALA A 24 -3.98 4.06 -7.47
C ALA A 24 -4.43 3.50 -8.82
N LYS A 25 -3.61 3.70 -9.86
CA LYS A 25 -3.91 3.29 -11.24
C LYS A 25 -2.69 2.69 -11.92
N LYS A 26 -2.91 2.16 -13.13
CA LYS A 26 -1.83 1.64 -14.00
C LYS A 26 -0.68 2.66 -14.10
N GLY A 27 0.53 2.22 -13.74
CA GLY A 27 1.75 3.04 -13.71
C GLY A 27 2.22 3.38 -12.30
N ASP A 28 1.35 3.29 -11.31
CA ASP A 28 1.71 3.42 -9.89
C ASP A 28 2.25 2.09 -9.32
N ILE A 29 2.88 2.18 -8.16
CA ILE A 29 3.41 1.04 -7.40
C ILE A 29 2.71 0.97 -6.05
N ILE A 30 2.30 -0.23 -5.65
CA ILE A 30 1.70 -0.49 -4.35
C ILE A 30 2.54 -1.54 -3.64
N PHE A 31 3.06 -1.21 -2.47
CA PHE A 31 3.66 -2.16 -1.52
C PHE A 31 2.58 -2.62 -0.56
N VAL A 32 2.38 -3.92 -0.41
CA VAL A 32 1.27 -4.45 0.37
C VAL A 32 1.67 -5.67 1.18
N ASP A 33 1.17 -5.72 2.41
CA ASP A 33 1.38 -6.84 3.32
C ASP A 33 0.64 -8.10 2.83
N LYS A 34 1.29 -9.27 2.88
CA LYS A 34 0.67 -10.53 2.45
C LYS A 34 -0.54 -10.98 3.27
N GLY A 35 -0.69 -10.51 4.50
CA GLY A 35 -1.78 -10.85 5.41
C GLY A 35 -3.09 -10.11 5.15
N VAL A 36 -3.12 -9.15 4.21
CA VAL A 36 -4.31 -8.31 3.95
C VAL A 36 -5.55 -9.10 3.54
N ASN A 37 -6.71 -8.60 3.97
CA ASN A 37 -8.01 -9.17 3.72
C ASN A 37 -8.38 -9.19 2.23
N PHE A 38 -9.41 -9.98 1.92
CA PHE A 38 -9.86 -10.21 0.56
C PHE A 38 -10.37 -8.95 -0.16
N ALA A 39 -10.92 -7.97 0.56
CA ALA A 39 -11.40 -6.72 -0.04
C ALA A 39 -10.24 -5.90 -0.61
N ILE A 40 -9.12 -5.82 0.13
CA ILE A 40 -7.89 -5.17 -0.34
C ILE A 40 -7.40 -5.86 -1.61
N GLN A 41 -7.32 -7.19 -1.61
CA GLN A 41 -6.87 -7.97 -2.77
C GLN A 41 -7.69 -7.66 -4.04
N LYS A 42 -9.01 -7.47 -3.90
CA LYS A 42 -9.88 -7.09 -5.03
C LYS A 42 -9.70 -5.65 -5.48
N GLY A 43 -9.46 -4.72 -4.56
CA GLY A 43 -9.09 -3.35 -4.91
C GLY A 43 -7.74 -3.26 -5.64
N LEU A 44 -6.74 -4.04 -5.21
CA LEU A 44 -5.45 -4.15 -5.90
C LEU A 44 -5.62 -4.65 -7.33
N GLN A 45 -6.39 -5.73 -7.52
CA GLN A 45 -6.70 -6.28 -8.84
C GLN A 45 -7.38 -5.24 -9.75
N ALA A 46 -8.34 -4.47 -9.19
CA ALA A 46 -9.03 -3.42 -9.92
C ALA A 46 -8.12 -2.24 -10.32
N SER A 47 -7.12 -1.90 -9.48
CA SER A 47 -6.22 -0.76 -9.71
C SER A 47 -5.32 -0.92 -10.96
N ARG A 48 -4.99 -2.16 -11.34
CA ARG A 48 -4.01 -2.49 -12.39
C ARG A 48 -2.62 -1.87 -12.15
N SER A 49 -2.34 -1.47 -10.90
CA SER A 49 -1.04 -0.97 -10.48
C SER A 49 -0.03 -2.11 -10.43
N ARG A 50 1.27 -1.78 -10.39
CA ARG A 50 2.30 -2.77 -10.08
C ARG A 50 2.26 -3.05 -8.58
N VAL A 51 2.07 -4.30 -8.20
CA VAL A 51 1.95 -4.71 -6.79
C VAL A 51 3.22 -5.43 -6.36
N GLU A 52 3.80 -5.00 -5.24
CA GLU A 52 4.95 -5.62 -4.58
C GLU A 52 4.49 -6.10 -3.20
N TRP A 53 4.59 -7.40 -2.96
CA TRP A 53 4.13 -8.03 -1.72
C TRP A 53 5.29 -8.20 -0.76
N PHE A 54 5.15 -7.73 0.48
CA PHE A 54 6.10 -8.02 1.56
C PHE A 54 5.51 -9.01 2.56
N GLU A 55 6.37 -9.77 3.24
CA GLU A 55 5.95 -10.75 4.24
C GLU A 55 5.12 -10.13 5.37
N HIS A 56 4.18 -10.91 5.93
CA HIS A 56 3.22 -10.39 6.89
C HIS A 56 3.91 -9.80 8.12
N ASN A 57 3.64 -8.53 8.42
CA ASN A 57 4.25 -7.74 9.50
C ASN A 57 5.79 -7.63 9.46
N ASP A 58 6.42 -7.98 8.34
CA ASP A 58 7.88 -7.93 8.17
C ASP A 58 8.29 -6.56 7.61
N VAL A 59 8.73 -5.67 8.51
CA VAL A 59 9.14 -4.31 8.17
C VAL A 59 10.48 -4.29 7.44
N GLU A 60 11.34 -5.26 7.73
CA GLU A 60 12.64 -5.45 7.11
C GLU A 60 12.50 -5.85 5.64
N ASP A 61 11.54 -6.74 5.32
CA ASP A 61 11.22 -7.12 3.96
C ASP A 61 10.59 -5.96 3.17
N LEU A 62 9.70 -5.19 3.81
CA LEU A 62 9.21 -3.93 3.23
C LEU A 62 10.38 -2.98 2.92
N GLU A 63 11.32 -2.78 3.85
CA GLU A 63 12.48 -1.91 3.63
C GLU A 63 13.37 -2.42 2.48
N ARG A 64 13.54 -3.75 2.36
CA ARG A 64 14.27 -4.37 1.24
C ARG A 64 13.62 -4.00 -0.10
N LEU A 65 12.30 -4.17 -0.24
CA LEU A 65 11.57 -3.82 -1.47
C LEU A 65 11.65 -2.32 -1.79
N LEU A 66 11.62 -1.46 -0.77
CA LEU A 66 11.77 -0.01 -0.92
C LEU A 66 13.17 0.37 -1.43
N LYS A 67 14.25 -0.23 -0.89
CA LYS A 67 15.63 -0.04 -1.37
C LYS A 67 15.80 -0.52 -2.81
N GLU A 68 15.20 -1.65 -3.17
CA GLU A 68 15.20 -2.15 -4.53
C GLU A 68 14.45 -1.21 -5.48
N GLN A 69 13.34 -0.62 -5.03
CA GLN A 69 12.63 0.38 -5.82
C GLN A 69 13.44 1.66 -5.99
N GLU A 70 14.10 2.16 -4.94
CA GLU A 70 15.00 3.31 -5.05
C GLU A 70 16.13 3.06 -6.06
N THR A 71 16.69 1.85 -6.07
CA THR A 71 17.70 1.46 -7.05
C THR A 71 17.16 1.44 -8.48
N ARG A 72 15.91 0.99 -8.67
CA ARG A 72 15.21 1.05 -9.96
C ARG A 72 14.95 2.50 -10.38
N ASP A 73 14.57 3.35 -9.44
CA ASP A 73 14.29 4.77 -9.70
C ASP A 73 15.54 5.54 -10.15
N LYS A 74 16.72 5.20 -9.60
CA LYS A 74 18.01 5.78 -10.05
C LYS A 74 18.35 5.45 -11.51
N LYS A 75 17.84 4.33 -12.05
CA LYS A 75 18.08 3.92 -13.45
C LYS A 75 17.20 4.66 -14.45
N ASP A 76 16.01 5.09 -14.04
CA ASP A 76 15.09 5.88 -14.87
C ASP A 76 14.44 7.01 -14.03
N PRO A 77 15.18 8.10 -13.77
CA PRO A 77 14.70 9.20 -12.93
C PRO A 77 13.46 9.89 -13.51
N LYS A 78 13.35 9.94 -14.84
CA LYS A 78 12.20 10.58 -15.51
C LYS A 78 10.93 9.82 -15.18
N LYS A 79 10.93 8.50 -15.31
CA LYS A 79 9.78 7.67 -14.92
C LYS A 79 9.51 7.79 -13.42
N ALA A 80 10.54 7.66 -12.60
CA ALA A 80 10.43 7.71 -11.14
C ALA A 80 9.79 8.99 -10.60
N SER A 81 10.01 10.14 -11.26
CA SER A 81 9.43 11.43 -10.89
C SER A 81 7.90 11.50 -11.08
N THR A 82 7.34 10.65 -11.93
CA THR A 82 5.90 10.61 -12.24
C THR A 82 5.19 9.41 -11.59
N THR A 83 5.94 8.42 -11.13
CA THR A 83 5.40 7.22 -10.47
C THR A 83 4.98 7.56 -9.04
N ARG A 84 3.69 7.38 -8.74
CA ARG A 84 3.18 7.44 -7.37
C ARG A 84 3.35 6.09 -6.70
N ARG A 85 3.56 6.12 -5.40
CA ARG A 85 3.84 4.94 -4.58
C ARG A 85 2.83 4.93 -3.44
N PHE A 86 2.43 3.75 -2.99
CA PHE A 86 1.51 3.57 -1.88
C PHE A 86 1.97 2.39 -1.02
N ILE A 87 1.73 2.46 0.29
CA ILE A 87 1.83 1.32 1.21
C ILE A 87 0.42 1.01 1.69
N ILE A 88 0.01 -0.26 1.58
CA ILE A 88 -1.30 -0.74 2.03
C ILE A 88 -1.11 -1.84 3.07
N VAL A 89 -1.73 -1.63 4.23
CA VAL A 89 -1.72 -2.53 5.39
C VAL A 89 -3.08 -2.47 6.09
N GLU A 90 -3.40 -3.45 6.92
CA GLU A 90 -4.52 -3.35 7.87
C GLU A 90 -4.01 -2.90 9.23
N GLY A 91 -4.71 -2.01 9.93
CA GLY A 91 -4.31 -1.61 11.28
C GLY A 91 -4.37 -2.77 12.28
N LEU A 92 -5.45 -3.56 12.18
CA LEU A 92 -5.64 -4.86 12.84
C LEU A 92 -6.03 -5.84 11.73
N TYR A 93 -5.25 -6.88 11.51
CA TYR A 93 -5.44 -7.79 10.39
C TYR A 93 -6.64 -8.70 10.63
N ALA A 94 -7.62 -8.68 9.73
CA ALA A 94 -8.85 -9.46 9.89
C ALA A 94 -8.61 -10.98 9.94
N ASN A 95 -7.54 -11.47 9.32
CA ASN A 95 -7.25 -12.89 9.17
C ASN A 95 -6.46 -13.48 10.35
N THR A 96 -5.60 -12.69 10.98
CA THR A 96 -4.66 -13.17 12.03
C THR A 96 -4.88 -12.50 13.38
N ALA A 97 -5.63 -11.39 13.42
CA ALA A 97 -5.79 -10.51 14.58
C ALA A 97 -4.47 -9.85 15.05
N ASP A 98 -3.42 -9.88 14.24
CA ASP A 98 -2.18 -9.19 14.54
C ASP A 98 -2.35 -7.67 14.39
N LEU A 99 -1.62 -6.91 15.20
CA LEU A 99 -1.52 -5.47 15.06
C LEU A 99 -0.40 -5.11 14.09
N CYS A 100 -0.68 -4.19 13.18
CA CYS A 100 0.34 -3.66 12.29
C CYS A 100 1.39 -2.86 13.08
N PRO A 101 2.70 -3.03 12.80
CA PRO A 101 3.78 -2.19 13.34
C PRO A 101 3.79 -0.80 12.68
N LEU A 102 2.65 -0.10 12.75
CA LEU A 102 2.39 1.16 12.05
C LEU A 102 3.45 2.25 12.29
N PRO A 103 3.96 2.49 13.53
CA PRO A 103 5.00 3.50 13.75
C PRO A 103 6.26 3.25 12.90
N ARG A 104 6.67 1.99 12.76
CA ARG A 104 7.86 1.59 12.00
C ARG A 104 7.62 1.70 10.49
N ILE A 105 6.43 1.33 10.02
CA ILE A 105 6.05 1.53 8.61
C ILE A 105 6.00 3.02 8.27
N MET A 106 5.53 3.87 9.19
CA MET A 106 5.53 5.32 9.01
C MET A 106 6.95 5.89 8.88
N GLU A 107 7.92 5.41 9.68
CA GLU A 107 9.33 5.79 9.53
C GLU A 107 9.84 5.50 8.11
N LEU A 108 9.56 4.31 7.57
CA LEU A 108 9.94 3.93 6.20
C LEU A 108 9.24 4.79 5.14
N LYS A 109 7.94 5.03 5.32
CA LYS A 109 7.15 5.90 4.44
C LYS A 109 7.83 7.27 4.26
N TRP A 110 8.23 7.91 5.35
CA TRP A 110 8.89 9.22 5.30
C TRP A 110 10.32 9.13 4.75
N LYS A 111 11.08 8.10 5.13
CA LYS A 111 12.46 7.87 4.66
C LYS A 111 12.53 7.69 3.14
N TYR A 112 11.63 6.88 2.58
CA TYR A 112 11.61 6.54 1.15
C TYR A 112 10.66 7.40 0.31
N LYS A 113 9.97 8.37 0.94
CA LYS A 113 8.99 9.27 0.29
C LYS A 113 7.94 8.50 -0.52
N VAL A 114 7.40 7.46 0.11
CA VAL A 114 6.27 6.68 -0.40
C VAL A 114 4.94 7.23 0.12
#